data_AF-A0AB39KCG7-F1
#
_entry.id   AF-A0AB39KCG7-F1
#
_cell.length_a   1.000
_cell.length_b   1.000
_cell.length_c   1.000
_cell.angle_alpha   90.00
_cell.angle_beta   90.00
_cell.angle_gamma   90.00
#
_symmetry.space_group_name_H-M   'P 1'
#
loop_
_entity.id
_entity.type
_entity.pdbx_description
1 polymer ?
#
loop_
_entity_poly.entity_id
_entity_poly.type
_entity_poly.pdbx_seq_one_letter_code
_entity_poly.pdbx_strand_id
1 'polypeptide(L)'
;MPLVYTDGIVFCVSYGAKMALEKQEKQINVNKSCSSCECSSVAAQDYSFQSEPVSTEIQWVSYYHIPHMDCAAEEQMVRMALAPYAANIQELEFDLPARHLAVYHSTQAEKITQSLQRLGLGAELQQTQPHYEPIEKPKKIRRSSSTHAAQKQVLQWLLLINAVMFFIEFMAGIIASSTGLIADSLDMFADAAIYGIALFVVGKNLNAQLKAAHISGWFQFGLAMIVLVDVLRRFIYGSEPVSILMILIGGLALAANISCLYLMRDHKESGAHMKASYIFSANDVIVNLGVIIAGILVAITGSRYPDLIIGLIIVLFVLNGARKILQLKNE
;
A
#
# COMPACT_ATOMS: atom_id res chain seq x y z
N MET A 1 -27.91 -27.74 -11.08
CA MET A 1 -27.30 -28.76 -11.95
C MET A 1 -27.24 -28.19 -13.37
N PRO A 2 -26.14 -28.35 -14.14
CA PRO A 2 -24.74 -28.70 -13.84
C PRO A 2 -23.79 -27.46 -14.00
N LEU A 3 -22.69 -27.30 -13.26
CA LEU A 3 -21.29 -27.76 -13.48
C LEU A 3 -20.68 -27.50 -14.87
N VAL A 4 -19.70 -26.58 -14.93
CA VAL A 4 -18.48 -26.66 -15.77
C VAL A 4 -17.30 -26.04 -14.99
N TYR A 5 -16.16 -26.73 -15.02
CA TYR A 5 -14.90 -26.49 -14.32
C TYR A 5 -13.80 -26.20 -15.37
N THR A 6 -12.81 -25.36 -15.02
CA THR A 6 -11.52 -24.95 -15.66
C THR A 6 -11.51 -23.42 -15.84
N ASP A 7 -10.65 -22.60 -15.21
CA ASP A 7 -9.21 -22.73 -14.98
C ASP A 7 -8.79 -22.24 -13.58
N GLY A 8 -7.91 -23.01 -12.95
CA GLY A 8 -7.46 -22.81 -11.57
C GLY A 8 -6.50 -21.63 -11.39
N ILE A 9 -7.00 -20.57 -10.76
CA ILE A 9 -6.20 -19.71 -9.89
C ILE A 9 -6.94 -19.59 -8.56
N VAL A 10 -6.43 -20.32 -7.56
CA VAL A 10 -6.95 -20.37 -6.19
C VAL A 10 -6.62 -19.05 -5.50
N PHE A 11 -7.66 -18.31 -5.11
CA PHE A 11 -7.57 -17.21 -4.16
C PHE A 11 -7.59 -17.73 -2.70
N CYS A 12 -7.00 -16.92 -1.81
CA CYS A 12 -7.39 -16.68 -0.41
C CYS A 12 -6.82 -17.64 0.69
N VAL A 13 -6.44 -17.25 1.92
CA VAL A 13 -6.57 -16.03 2.77
C VAL A 13 -5.56 -16.14 3.94
N SER A 14 -5.25 -15.04 4.64
CA SER A 14 -5.47 -14.97 6.09
C SER A 14 -5.56 -13.51 6.54
N TYR A 15 -6.52 -12.98 7.33
CA TYR A 15 -7.87 -13.40 7.76
C TYR A 15 -8.67 -12.15 8.22
N GLY A 16 -8.26 -10.91 7.87
CA GLY A 16 -8.79 -9.68 8.47
C GLY A 16 -9.97 -9.01 7.74
N ALA A 17 -10.23 -9.35 6.48
CA ALA A 17 -11.17 -8.60 5.63
C ALA A 17 -12.65 -8.98 5.82
N LYS A 18 -12.97 -10.02 6.61
CA LYS A 18 -14.35 -10.54 6.70
C LYS A 18 -15.19 -9.99 7.85
N MET A 19 -14.66 -9.12 8.72
CA MET A 19 -15.42 -8.54 9.85
C MET A 19 -15.72 -7.04 9.71
N ALA A 20 -15.24 -6.38 8.65
CA ALA A 20 -15.43 -4.95 8.45
C ALA A 20 -16.66 -4.56 7.62
N LEU A 21 -17.30 -5.51 6.93
CA LEU A 21 -18.42 -5.22 6.01
C LEU A 21 -19.82 -5.48 6.60
N GLU A 22 -19.95 -5.96 7.83
CA GLU A 22 -21.27 -6.22 8.46
C GLU A 22 -21.75 -5.07 9.38
N LYS A 23 -20.99 -3.97 9.53
CA LYS A 23 -21.32 -2.86 10.45
C LYS A 23 -21.78 -1.55 9.82
N GLN A 24 -21.88 -1.45 8.49
CA GLN A 24 -22.33 -0.21 7.82
C GLN A 24 -23.79 -0.20 7.35
N GLU A 25 -24.55 -1.29 7.52
CA GLU A 25 -25.96 -1.32 7.12
C GLU A 25 -26.95 -0.79 8.19
N LYS A 26 -26.47 -0.18 9.29
CA LYS A 26 -27.32 0.23 10.43
C LYS A 26 -27.40 1.72 10.75
N GLN A 27 -27.02 2.61 9.83
CA GLN A 27 -27.22 4.05 10.00
C GLN A 27 -27.66 4.77 8.72
N ILE A 28 -28.73 4.29 8.08
CA ILE A 28 -29.57 5.15 7.24
C ILE A 28 -31.03 4.87 7.61
N ASN A 29 -31.49 5.48 8.71
CA ASN A 29 -32.91 5.78 8.87
C ASN A 29 -33.13 6.84 9.96
N VAL A 30 -33.10 8.11 9.60
CA VAL A 30 -33.92 9.13 10.29
C VAL A 30 -34.43 10.11 9.24
N ASN A 31 -35.59 9.78 8.69
CA ASN A 31 -36.48 10.73 8.07
C ASN A 31 -37.16 11.52 9.22
N LYS A 32 -36.95 12.84 9.31
CA LYS A 32 -37.79 13.72 10.14
C LYS A 32 -37.74 15.18 9.65
N SER A 33 -38.80 15.54 8.93
CA SER A 33 -39.53 16.82 8.95
C SER A 33 -38.86 17.99 9.68
N CYS A 34 -38.37 18.96 8.92
CA CYS A 34 -38.08 20.30 9.43
C CYS A 34 -39.37 21.15 9.34
N SER A 35 -40.02 21.38 10.48
CA SER A 35 -41.05 22.40 10.67
C SER A 35 -40.50 23.48 11.62
N SER A 36 -40.57 24.73 11.16
CA SER A 36 -40.41 25.99 11.90
C SER A 36 -39.12 26.22 12.72
N CYS A 37 -38.31 27.21 12.31
CA CYS A 37 -37.91 28.34 13.18
C CYS A 37 -37.11 29.41 12.40
N GLU A 38 -37.25 30.64 12.90
CA GLU A 38 -37.04 31.94 12.26
C GLU A 38 -35.58 32.30 11.93
N CYS A 39 -35.41 33.02 10.81
CA CYS A 39 -34.15 33.59 10.36
C CYS A 39 -34.14 35.09 10.68
N SER A 40 -33.22 35.55 11.53
CA SER A 40 -32.96 36.98 11.75
C SER A 40 -31.74 37.44 10.95
N SER A 41 -31.93 38.57 10.27
CA SER A 41 -31.04 39.22 9.32
C SER A 41 -29.83 39.89 9.98
N VAL A 42 -28.65 39.83 9.32
CA VAL A 42 -27.62 40.87 9.48
C VAL A 42 -26.99 41.22 8.13
N ALA A 43 -27.20 42.50 7.82
CA ALA A 43 -26.58 43.48 6.91
C ALA A 43 -25.50 43.07 5.88
N ALA A 44 -25.72 43.58 4.67
CA ALA A 44 -24.77 43.71 3.57
C ALA A 44 -23.71 44.80 3.85
N GLN A 45 -22.48 44.56 3.40
CA GLN A 45 -21.51 45.62 3.12
C GLN A 45 -20.93 45.44 1.72
N ASP A 46 -21.12 46.48 0.91
CA ASP A 46 -20.54 46.66 -0.41
C ASP A 46 -19.01 46.78 -0.33
N TYR A 47 -18.30 46.01 -1.15
CA TYR A 47 -16.91 46.28 -1.51
C TYR A 47 -16.76 46.16 -3.02
N SER A 48 -16.40 47.27 -3.65
CA SER A 48 -16.04 47.35 -5.07
C SER A 48 -14.65 46.74 -5.30
N PHE A 49 -14.49 45.96 -6.36
CA PHE A 49 -13.20 45.44 -6.82
C PHE A 49 -12.97 45.82 -8.28
N GLN A 50 -11.84 46.46 -8.56
CA GLN A 50 -11.41 46.74 -9.94
C GLN A 50 -10.98 45.43 -10.61
N SER A 51 -11.55 45.13 -11.77
CA SER A 51 -11.21 43.95 -12.58
C SER A 51 -10.11 44.26 -13.59
N GLU A 52 -8.96 43.61 -13.45
CA GLU A 52 -8.05 43.36 -14.58
C GLU A 52 -8.38 41.99 -15.21
N PRO A 53 -8.31 41.84 -16.54
CA PRO A 53 -8.82 40.66 -17.23
C PRO A 53 -7.80 39.51 -17.13
N VAL A 54 -8.17 38.43 -16.44
CA VAL A 54 -7.41 37.17 -16.44
C VAL A 54 -7.86 36.33 -17.62
N SER A 55 -6.89 35.96 -18.47
CA SER A 55 -7.06 35.13 -19.67
C SER A 55 -7.59 33.74 -19.34
N THR A 56 -8.76 33.40 -19.87
CA THR A 56 -9.45 32.11 -19.78
C THR A 56 -8.83 31.09 -20.73
N GLU A 57 -8.01 30.16 -20.24
CA GLU A 57 -7.76 28.92 -20.98
C GLU A 57 -8.94 27.96 -20.75
N ILE A 58 -9.68 27.65 -21.81
CA ILE A 58 -10.84 26.74 -21.77
C ILE A 58 -10.35 25.33 -21.46
N GLN A 59 -10.74 24.81 -20.31
CA GLN A 59 -10.41 23.45 -19.88
C GLN A 59 -11.53 22.48 -20.27
N TRP A 60 -11.18 21.24 -20.62
CA TRP A 60 -12.13 20.19 -20.99
C TRP A 60 -12.01 19.01 -20.03
N VAL A 61 -13.14 18.36 -19.75
CA VAL A 61 -13.19 17.08 -19.03
C VAL A 61 -13.78 16.02 -19.95
N SER A 62 -13.08 14.89 -20.09
CA SER A 62 -13.55 13.73 -20.85
C SER A 62 -13.75 12.54 -19.92
N TYR A 63 -14.95 11.97 -19.94
CA TYR A 63 -15.35 10.80 -19.15
C TYR A 63 -15.25 9.55 -20.01
N TYR A 64 -14.56 8.54 -19.49
CA TYR A 64 -14.37 7.25 -20.13
C TYR A 64 -14.92 6.14 -19.24
N HIS A 65 -15.55 5.15 -19.86
CA HIS A 65 -15.81 3.86 -19.24
C HIS A 65 -14.79 2.86 -19.78
N ILE A 66 -14.09 2.17 -18.87
CA ILE A 66 -13.02 1.22 -19.21
C ILE A 66 -13.37 -0.14 -18.58
N PRO A 67 -14.14 -1.00 -19.28
CA PRO A 67 -14.72 -2.23 -18.74
C PRO A 67 -13.73 -3.17 -18.06
N HIS A 68 -12.47 -3.14 -18.47
CA HIS A 68 -11.41 -4.02 -17.97
C HIS A 68 -10.44 -3.32 -17.01
N MET A 69 -10.80 -2.14 -16.46
CA MET A 69 -9.97 -1.42 -15.48
C MET A 69 -10.39 -1.78 -14.04
N ASP A 70 -10.30 -3.05 -13.67
CA ASP A 70 -10.79 -3.57 -12.39
C ASP A 70 -9.73 -3.71 -11.30
N CYS A 71 -8.45 -3.49 -11.61
CA CYS A 71 -7.39 -3.49 -10.61
C CYS A 71 -6.35 -2.36 -10.80
N ALA A 72 -5.47 -2.22 -9.81
CA ALA A 72 -4.46 -1.17 -9.78
C ALA A 72 -3.42 -1.30 -10.91
N ALA A 73 -3.26 -2.50 -11.47
CA ALA A 73 -2.38 -2.73 -12.62
C ALA A 73 -2.94 -2.06 -13.89
N GLU A 74 -4.25 -2.19 -14.15
CA GLU A 74 -4.87 -1.56 -15.31
C GLU A 74 -4.99 -0.05 -15.16
N GLU A 75 -5.25 0.46 -13.94
CA GLU A 75 -5.11 1.90 -13.65
C GLU A 75 -3.70 2.38 -14.04
N GLN A 76 -2.66 1.67 -13.62
CA GLN A 76 -1.28 2.07 -13.90
C GLN A 76 -0.97 2.01 -15.40
N MET A 77 -1.49 1.03 -16.14
CA MET A 77 -1.37 0.97 -17.60
C MET A 77 -2.02 2.19 -18.26
N VAL A 78 -3.19 2.59 -17.78
CA VAL A 78 -3.88 3.81 -18.22
C VAL A 78 -3.04 5.06 -17.95
N ARG A 79 -2.48 5.20 -16.75
CA ARG A 79 -1.57 6.32 -16.42
C ARG A 79 -0.33 6.34 -17.31
N MET A 80 0.26 5.18 -17.60
CA MET A 80 1.44 5.07 -18.47
C MET A 80 1.11 5.44 -19.92
N ALA A 81 -0.04 5.02 -20.44
CA ALA A 81 -0.48 5.38 -21.80
C ALA A 81 -0.77 6.88 -21.95
N LEU A 82 -1.13 7.56 -20.87
CA LEU A 82 -1.40 9.00 -20.86
C LEU A 82 -0.19 9.86 -20.50
N ALA A 83 0.91 9.26 -20.02
CA ALA A 83 2.14 9.97 -19.66
C ALA A 83 2.73 10.84 -20.80
N PRO A 84 2.70 10.46 -22.09
CA PRO A 84 3.15 11.34 -23.18
C PRO A 84 2.35 12.64 -23.31
N TYR A 85 1.13 12.68 -22.77
CA TYR A 85 0.24 13.84 -22.81
C TYR A 85 0.20 14.61 -21.49
N ALA A 86 1.08 14.28 -20.51
CA ALA A 86 1.08 14.88 -19.18
C ALA A 86 1.19 16.42 -19.18
N ALA A 87 1.80 17.03 -20.20
CA ALA A 87 1.86 18.49 -20.33
C ALA A 87 0.48 19.15 -20.60
N ASN A 88 -0.47 18.38 -21.15
CA ASN A 88 -1.82 18.84 -21.49
C ASN A 88 -2.91 18.17 -20.64
N ILE A 89 -2.52 17.34 -19.67
CA ILE A 89 -3.42 16.66 -18.73
C ILE A 89 -3.15 17.21 -17.34
N GLN A 90 -4.16 17.81 -16.73
CA GLN A 90 -4.04 18.42 -15.40
C GLN A 90 -4.33 17.39 -14.29
N GLU A 91 -5.30 16.52 -14.54
CA GLU A 91 -5.81 15.58 -13.55
C GLU A 91 -6.39 14.32 -14.21
N LEU A 92 -6.19 13.19 -13.54
CA LEU A 92 -6.80 11.90 -13.85
C LEU A 92 -7.50 11.40 -12.58
N GLU A 93 -8.81 11.22 -12.64
CA GLU A 93 -9.61 10.67 -11.55
C GLU A 93 -10.12 9.28 -11.95
N PHE A 94 -9.83 8.29 -11.11
CA PHE A 94 -10.13 6.88 -11.36
C PHE A 94 -11.17 6.38 -10.36
N ASP A 95 -12.25 5.81 -10.87
CA ASP A 95 -13.22 5.04 -10.09
C ASP A 95 -13.15 3.59 -10.54
N LEU A 96 -12.30 2.80 -9.86
CA LEU A 96 -12.11 1.37 -10.14
C LEU A 96 -13.41 0.56 -9.95
N PRO A 97 -14.20 0.74 -8.86
CA PRO A 97 -15.49 0.09 -8.71
C PRO A 97 -16.47 0.37 -9.86
N ALA A 98 -16.55 1.63 -10.29
CA ALA A 98 -17.44 2.02 -11.39
C ALA A 98 -16.82 1.78 -12.77
N ARG A 99 -15.52 1.48 -12.87
CA ARG A 99 -14.76 1.36 -14.12
C ARG A 99 -14.75 2.65 -14.94
N HIS A 100 -14.68 3.79 -14.27
CA HIS A 100 -14.69 5.11 -14.90
C HIS A 100 -13.37 5.85 -14.74
N LEU A 101 -13.03 6.64 -15.74
CA LEU A 101 -11.90 7.56 -15.76
C LEU A 101 -12.38 8.95 -16.19
N ALA A 102 -12.12 9.97 -15.37
CA ALA A 102 -12.25 11.36 -15.80
C ALA A 102 -10.86 11.94 -16.11
N VAL A 103 -10.72 12.54 -17.29
CA VAL A 103 -9.47 13.15 -17.75
C VAL A 103 -9.70 14.65 -17.92
N TYR A 104 -8.97 15.46 -17.16
CA TYR A 104 -8.98 16.92 -17.26
C TYR A 104 -7.84 17.36 -18.16
N HIS A 105 -8.15 17.98 -19.30
CA HIS A 105 -7.17 18.24 -20.33
C HIS A 105 -7.40 19.55 -21.11
N SER A 106 -6.33 20.05 -21.69
CA SER A 106 -6.32 21.18 -22.65
C SER A 106 -6.05 20.73 -24.10
N THR A 107 -5.83 19.42 -24.33
CA THR A 107 -5.63 18.84 -25.67
C THR A 107 -6.93 18.34 -26.30
N GLN A 108 -6.89 17.96 -27.59
CA GLN A 108 -7.95 17.23 -28.28
C GLN A 108 -8.22 15.85 -27.64
N ALA A 109 -9.48 15.57 -27.33
CA ALA A 109 -9.92 14.32 -26.69
C ALA A 109 -9.61 13.09 -27.56
N GLU A 110 -9.58 13.23 -28.89
CA GLU A 110 -9.30 12.15 -29.83
C GLU A 110 -7.93 11.50 -29.58
N LYS A 111 -6.91 12.30 -29.22
CA LYS A 111 -5.56 11.78 -28.93
C LYS A 111 -5.52 10.94 -27.67
N ILE A 112 -6.27 11.36 -26.65
CA ILE A 112 -6.43 10.65 -25.37
C ILE A 112 -7.20 9.35 -25.62
N THR A 113 -8.35 9.43 -26.32
CA THR A 113 -9.16 8.27 -26.68
C THR A 113 -8.38 7.24 -27.47
N GLN A 114 -7.60 7.64 -28.47
CA GLN A 114 -6.74 6.72 -29.22
C GLN A 114 -5.68 6.06 -28.34
N SER A 115 -5.10 6.80 -27.39
CA SER A 115 -4.12 6.22 -26.45
C SER A 115 -4.76 5.17 -25.55
N LEU A 116 -5.97 5.44 -25.05
CA LEU A 116 -6.73 4.53 -24.18
C LEU A 116 -7.24 3.29 -24.95
N GLN A 117 -7.69 3.45 -26.19
CA GLN A 117 -8.14 2.33 -27.02
C GLN A 117 -7.01 1.37 -27.38
N ARG A 118 -5.78 1.86 -27.57
CA ARG A 118 -4.61 1.01 -27.82
C ARG A 118 -4.26 0.08 -26.67
N LEU A 119 -4.72 0.36 -25.45
CA LEU A 119 -4.52 -0.52 -24.29
C LEU A 119 -5.34 -1.82 -24.38
N GLY A 120 -6.34 -1.89 -25.25
CA GLY A 120 -7.21 -3.07 -25.34
C GLY A 120 -8.13 -3.27 -24.14
N LEU A 121 -8.23 -2.29 -23.23
CA LEU A 121 -9.09 -2.36 -22.03
C LEU A 121 -10.56 -2.00 -22.29
N GLY A 122 -10.95 -1.83 -23.56
CA GLY A 122 -12.32 -1.49 -23.96
C GLY A 122 -12.72 -0.04 -23.68
N ALA A 123 -11.75 0.89 -23.65
CA ALA A 123 -12.02 2.28 -23.31
C ALA A 123 -12.99 2.96 -24.30
N GLU A 124 -14.14 3.41 -23.78
CA GLU A 124 -15.18 4.11 -24.53
C GLU A 124 -15.34 5.52 -23.98
N LEU A 125 -15.26 6.53 -24.86
CA LEU A 125 -15.56 7.91 -24.51
C LEU A 125 -17.07 8.07 -24.32
N GLN A 126 -17.50 8.39 -23.11
CA GLN A 126 -18.92 8.63 -22.81
C GLN A 126 -19.30 10.07 -23.12
N GLN A 127 -18.52 11.03 -22.63
CA GLN A 127 -18.83 12.45 -22.81
C GLN A 127 -17.60 13.32 -22.65
N THR A 128 -17.50 14.38 -23.46
CA THR A 128 -16.56 15.49 -23.26
C THR A 128 -17.36 16.76 -22.98
N GLN A 129 -17.03 17.47 -21.91
CA GLN A 129 -17.69 18.72 -21.52
C GLN A 129 -16.66 19.81 -21.27
N PRO A 130 -16.97 21.09 -21.58
CA PRO A 130 -16.14 22.19 -21.15
C PRO A 130 -16.23 22.29 -19.62
N HIS A 131 -15.08 22.24 -18.96
CA HIS A 131 -15.01 22.45 -17.52
C HIS A 131 -15.03 23.96 -17.27
N TYR A 132 -16.21 24.49 -16.95
CA TYR A 132 -16.38 25.84 -16.43
C TYR A 132 -16.48 25.75 -14.91
N GLU A 133 -15.44 26.17 -14.21
CA GLU A 133 -15.50 26.37 -12.76
C GLU A 133 -16.15 27.75 -12.52
N PRO A 134 -17.36 27.87 -11.94
CA PRO A 134 -17.76 29.12 -11.32
C PRO A 134 -16.71 29.44 -10.24
N ILE A 135 -16.31 30.70 -10.08
CA ILE A 135 -15.40 31.11 -9.01
C ILE A 135 -16.13 31.01 -7.65
N GLU A 136 -16.51 29.82 -7.24
CA GLU A 136 -16.53 29.44 -5.84
C GLU A 136 -15.13 28.94 -5.55
N LYS A 137 -14.45 29.63 -4.63
CA LYS A 137 -13.10 29.28 -4.14
C LYS A 137 -12.98 27.75 -4.13
N PRO A 138 -12.00 27.15 -4.82
CA PRO A 138 -11.94 25.71 -4.94
C PRO A 138 -12.03 25.14 -3.54
N LYS A 139 -13.07 24.35 -3.28
CA LYS A 139 -13.11 23.49 -2.12
C LYS A 139 -11.85 22.65 -2.29
N LYS A 140 -10.79 23.00 -1.57
CA LYS A 140 -9.54 22.26 -1.51
C LYS A 140 -9.92 20.85 -1.09
N ILE A 141 -10.22 19.98 -2.06
CA ILE A 141 -9.95 18.57 -1.92
C ILE A 141 -8.46 18.58 -1.67
N ARG A 142 -8.08 18.34 -0.42
CA ARG A 142 -6.69 18.14 -0.04
C ARG A 142 -6.22 16.91 -0.81
N ARG A 143 -5.78 17.09 -2.06
CA ARG A 143 -4.53 16.47 -2.48
C ARG A 143 -3.58 16.86 -1.38
N SER A 144 -3.23 15.92 -0.51
CA SER A 144 -2.13 16.18 0.40
C SER A 144 -0.94 16.47 -0.51
N SER A 145 -0.64 17.75 -0.66
CA SER A 145 0.69 18.22 -1.00
C SER A 145 1.60 17.84 0.17
N SER A 146 1.72 16.55 0.46
CA SER A 146 2.98 16.03 0.94
C SER A 146 3.92 16.31 -0.23
N THR A 147 4.71 17.36 -0.10
CA THR A 147 5.87 17.64 -0.96
C THR A 147 6.54 16.30 -1.28
N HIS A 148 7.05 16.05 -2.49
CA HIS A 148 7.85 14.84 -2.75
C HIS A 148 8.89 14.58 -1.63
N ALA A 149 9.36 15.65 -0.98
CA ALA A 149 10.17 15.61 0.23
C ALA A 149 9.48 14.97 1.47
N ALA A 150 8.21 15.27 1.77
CA ALA A 150 7.47 14.71 2.90
C ALA A 150 7.18 13.20 2.70
N GLN A 151 6.80 12.77 1.49
CA GLN A 151 6.66 11.32 1.19
C GLN A 151 8.00 10.59 1.29
N LYS A 152 9.06 11.19 0.74
CA LYS A 152 10.43 10.67 0.87
C LYS A 152 10.85 10.58 2.33
N GLN A 153 10.50 11.55 3.16
CA GLN A 153 10.82 11.57 4.58
C GLN A 153 10.10 10.46 5.35
N VAL A 154 8.82 10.21 5.07
CA VAL A 154 8.08 9.07 5.66
C VAL A 154 8.75 7.75 5.26
N LEU A 155 9.08 7.58 3.98
CA LEU A 155 9.73 6.37 3.49
C LEU A 155 11.14 6.17 4.08
N GLN A 156 11.87 7.26 4.34
CA GLN A 156 13.14 7.22 5.06
C GLN A 156 12.97 6.78 6.51
N TRP A 157 11.93 7.24 7.20
CA TRP A 157 11.63 6.78 8.56
C TRP A 157 11.23 5.30 8.58
N LEU A 158 10.40 4.86 7.64
CA LEU A 158 10.03 3.44 7.51
C LEU A 158 11.25 2.56 7.26
N LEU A 159 12.14 2.96 6.36
CA LEU A 159 13.41 2.28 6.12
C LEU A 159 14.24 2.20 7.39
N LEU A 160 14.42 3.34 8.08
CA LEU A 160 15.30 3.41 9.24
C LEU A 160 14.77 2.57 10.40
N ILE A 161 13.47 2.62 10.68
CA ILE A 161 12.84 1.84 11.74
C ILE A 161 13.00 0.35 11.47
N ASN A 162 12.63 -0.12 10.26
CA ASN A 162 12.75 -1.54 9.88
C ASN A 162 14.21 -2.02 9.88
N ALA A 163 15.15 -1.21 9.36
CA ALA A 163 16.56 -1.55 9.35
C ALA A 163 17.14 -1.67 10.77
N VAL A 164 16.78 -0.76 11.68
CA VAL A 164 17.22 -0.82 13.08
C VAL A 164 16.62 -2.03 13.79
N MET A 165 15.32 -2.26 13.61
CA MET A 165 14.64 -3.42 14.21
C MET A 165 15.21 -4.74 13.70
N PHE A 166 15.52 -4.87 12.40
CA PHE A 166 16.23 -6.03 11.87
C PHE A 166 17.48 -6.39 12.68
N PHE A 167 18.37 -5.43 12.94
CA PHE A 167 19.59 -5.72 13.71
C PHE A 167 19.28 -6.09 15.16
N ILE A 168 18.33 -5.41 15.79
CA ILE A 168 17.93 -5.70 17.18
C ILE A 168 17.37 -7.12 17.28
N GLU A 169 16.42 -7.48 16.42
CA GLU A 169 15.73 -8.77 16.45
C GLU A 169 16.62 -9.91 15.99
N PHE A 170 17.48 -9.69 14.99
CA PHE A 170 18.42 -10.71 14.55
C PHE A 170 19.44 -11.05 15.65
N MET A 171 20.01 -10.03 16.30
CA MET A 171 20.92 -10.23 17.43
C MET A 171 20.22 -10.87 18.63
N ALA A 172 19.04 -10.35 18.98
CA ALA A 172 18.24 -10.90 20.07
C ALA A 172 17.80 -12.34 19.78
N GLY A 173 17.45 -12.67 18.54
CA GLY A 173 17.04 -14.01 18.13
C GLY A 173 18.17 -15.03 18.24
N ILE A 174 19.41 -14.63 17.90
CA ILE A 174 20.61 -15.45 18.13
C ILE A 174 20.81 -15.67 19.64
N ILE A 175 20.82 -14.60 20.44
CA ILE A 175 21.02 -14.67 21.90
C ILE A 175 19.93 -15.49 22.58
N ALA A 176 18.68 -15.28 22.18
CA ALA A 176 17.51 -15.95 22.70
C ALA A 176 17.35 -17.37 22.14
N SER A 177 18.18 -17.80 21.18
CA SER A 177 17.97 -19.05 20.44
C SER A 177 16.54 -19.21 19.90
N SER A 178 15.92 -18.11 19.49
CA SER A 178 14.55 -18.06 18.99
C SER A 178 14.53 -17.98 17.46
N THR A 179 13.85 -18.95 16.88
CA THR A 179 13.63 -19.05 15.44
C THR A 179 12.61 -18.04 14.98
N GLY A 180 11.58 -17.78 15.79
CA GLY A 180 10.57 -16.75 15.54
C GLY A 180 11.21 -15.36 15.40
N LEU A 181 12.05 -14.95 16.35
CA LEU A 181 12.74 -13.65 16.30
C LEU A 181 13.70 -13.54 15.12
N ILE A 182 14.46 -14.60 14.81
CA ILE A 182 15.35 -14.59 13.64
C ILE A 182 14.51 -14.45 12.36
N ALA A 183 13.43 -15.20 12.23
CA ALA A 183 12.56 -15.14 11.06
C ALA A 183 11.88 -13.77 10.88
N ASP A 184 11.40 -13.19 11.99
CA ASP A 184 10.78 -11.85 12.02
C ASP A 184 11.75 -10.76 11.55
N SER A 185 13.00 -10.83 12.03
CA SER A 185 14.05 -9.91 11.59
C SER A 185 14.29 -9.95 10.07
N LEU A 186 14.16 -11.13 9.44
CA LEU A 186 14.32 -11.26 7.99
C LEU A 186 13.19 -10.59 7.21
N ASP A 187 11.97 -10.54 7.78
CA ASP A 187 10.84 -9.81 7.20
C ASP A 187 11.07 -8.30 7.28
N MET A 188 11.51 -7.80 8.45
CA MET A 188 11.94 -6.40 8.63
C MET A 188 13.05 -5.99 7.65
N PHE A 189 13.99 -6.90 7.38
CA PHE A 189 15.02 -6.68 6.37
C PHE A 189 14.45 -6.59 4.96
N ALA A 190 13.49 -7.45 4.62
CA ALA A 190 12.81 -7.42 3.33
C ALA A 190 12.10 -6.08 3.11
N ASP A 191 11.37 -5.62 4.13
CA ASP A 191 10.68 -4.32 4.13
C ASP A 191 11.66 -3.15 3.98
N ALA A 192 12.73 -3.14 4.78
CA ALA A 192 13.78 -2.14 4.66
C ALA A 192 14.43 -2.11 3.26
N ALA A 193 14.66 -3.28 2.66
CA ALA A 193 15.20 -3.37 1.30
C ALA A 193 14.22 -2.81 0.26
N ILE A 194 12.92 -3.11 0.37
CA ILE A 194 11.88 -2.57 -0.51
C ILE A 194 11.82 -1.04 -0.39
N TYR A 195 11.80 -0.49 0.83
CA TYR A 195 11.81 0.95 1.05
C TYR A 195 13.10 1.60 0.55
N GLY A 196 14.25 0.94 0.72
CA GLY A 196 15.55 1.38 0.22
C GLY A 196 15.58 1.45 -1.30
N ILE A 197 15.06 0.44 -1.98
CA ILE A 197 14.93 0.44 -3.44
C ILE A 197 14.00 1.57 -3.85
N ALA A 198 12.83 1.69 -3.24
CA ALA A 198 11.87 2.75 -3.55
C ALA A 198 12.47 4.16 -3.40
N LEU A 199 13.35 4.39 -2.42
CA LEU A 199 14.08 5.66 -2.25
C LEU A 199 15.23 5.86 -3.25
N PHE A 200 16.02 4.81 -3.52
CA PHE A 200 17.20 4.88 -4.38
C PHE A 200 16.86 5.07 -5.86
N VAL A 201 15.67 4.61 -6.22
CA VAL A 201 15.20 4.49 -7.60
C VAL A 201 14.44 5.73 -8.09
N VAL A 202 13.99 6.62 -7.19
CA VAL A 202 13.29 7.85 -7.58
C VAL A 202 14.15 8.65 -8.56
N GLY A 203 13.79 8.63 -9.86
CA GLY A 203 14.50 9.30 -10.95
C GLY A 203 15.49 8.45 -11.77
N LYS A 204 15.55 7.12 -11.59
CA LYS A 204 16.43 6.21 -12.35
C LYS A 204 15.70 5.33 -13.37
N ASN A 205 16.41 4.91 -14.42
CA ASN A 205 15.90 4.05 -15.50
C ASN A 205 15.41 2.68 -14.98
N LEU A 206 14.34 2.15 -15.56
CA LEU A 206 13.63 0.93 -15.15
C LEU A 206 14.56 -0.30 -14.96
N ASN A 207 15.55 -0.46 -15.84
CA ASN A 207 16.56 -1.53 -15.74
C ASN A 207 17.41 -1.49 -14.46
N ALA A 208 17.74 -0.29 -13.95
CA ALA A 208 18.50 -0.17 -12.71
C ALA A 208 17.65 -0.53 -11.49
N GLN A 209 16.34 -0.29 -11.56
CA GLN A 209 15.38 -0.61 -10.50
C GLN A 209 15.22 -2.13 -10.36
N LEU A 210 15.01 -2.83 -11.48
CA LEU A 210 14.90 -4.28 -11.49
C LEU A 210 16.19 -4.97 -11.05
N LYS A 211 17.36 -4.48 -11.47
CA LYS A 211 18.65 -5.03 -11.00
C LYS A 211 18.79 -4.90 -9.48
N ALA A 212 18.45 -3.74 -8.91
CA ALA A 212 18.50 -3.54 -7.46
C ALA A 212 17.52 -4.48 -6.73
N ALA A 213 16.29 -4.62 -7.23
CA ALA A 213 15.30 -5.54 -6.69
C ALA A 213 15.74 -7.01 -6.77
N HIS A 214 16.33 -7.45 -7.87
CA HIS A 214 16.84 -8.82 -7.98
C HIS A 214 18.01 -9.10 -7.04
N ILE A 215 18.91 -8.13 -6.84
CA ILE A 215 20.03 -8.28 -5.89
C ILE A 215 19.48 -8.44 -4.47
N SER A 216 18.52 -7.61 -4.05
CA SER A 216 17.91 -7.75 -2.72
C SER A 216 17.13 -9.06 -2.59
N GLY A 217 16.40 -9.46 -3.63
CA GLY A 217 15.66 -10.72 -3.67
C GLY A 217 16.56 -11.95 -3.51
N TRP A 218 17.72 -11.98 -4.19
CA TRP A 218 18.70 -13.06 -4.03
C TRP A 218 19.30 -13.10 -2.63
N PHE A 219 19.63 -11.94 -2.06
CA PHE A 219 20.18 -11.86 -0.70
C PHE A 219 19.15 -12.34 0.34
N GLN A 220 17.90 -11.87 0.22
CA GLN A 220 16.79 -12.30 1.08
C GLN A 220 16.50 -13.80 0.95
N PHE A 221 16.49 -14.34 -0.27
CA PHE A 221 16.33 -15.78 -0.50
C PHE A 221 17.45 -16.58 0.18
N GLY A 222 18.70 -16.14 0.04
CA GLY A 222 19.85 -16.78 0.69
C GLY A 222 19.74 -16.79 2.21
N LEU A 223 19.42 -15.65 2.83
CA LEU A 223 19.21 -15.56 4.28
C LEU A 223 18.06 -16.44 4.75
N ALA A 224 16.91 -16.40 4.07
CA ALA A 224 15.74 -17.19 4.45
C ALA A 224 16.00 -18.70 4.31
N MET A 225 16.80 -19.14 3.33
CA MET A 225 17.24 -20.52 3.22
C MET A 225 18.17 -20.94 4.37
N ILE A 226 19.08 -20.05 4.81
CA ILE A 226 19.93 -20.32 5.98
C ILE A 226 19.07 -20.51 7.23
N VAL A 227 18.11 -19.62 7.46
CA VAL A 227 17.20 -19.73 8.61
C VAL A 227 16.32 -20.97 8.49
N LEU A 228 15.80 -21.31 7.30
CA LEU A 228 15.03 -22.54 7.08
C LEU A 228 15.82 -23.79 7.48
N VAL A 229 17.08 -23.87 7.07
CA VAL A 229 17.97 -24.98 7.45
C VAL A 229 18.20 -25.00 8.97
N ASP A 230 18.39 -23.83 9.60
CA ASP A 230 18.53 -23.73 11.06
C ASP A 230 17.24 -24.16 11.80
N VAL A 231 16.06 -23.80 11.30
CA VAL A 231 14.76 -24.26 11.82
C VAL A 231 14.70 -25.78 11.80
N LEU A 232 14.99 -26.40 10.65
CA LEU A 232 14.98 -27.86 10.50
C LEU A 232 16.00 -28.54 11.41
N ARG A 233 17.20 -27.96 11.54
CA ARG A 233 18.21 -28.42 12.49
C ARG A 233 17.69 -28.36 13.92
N ARG A 234 17.07 -27.26 14.35
CA ARG A 234 16.52 -27.10 15.71
C ARG A 234 15.31 -28.00 15.98
N PHE A 235 14.54 -28.37 14.96
CA PHE A 235 13.51 -29.40 15.08
C PHE A 235 14.13 -30.75 15.48
N ILE A 236 15.24 -31.14 14.86
CA ILE A 236 15.91 -32.43 15.09
C ILE A 236 16.77 -32.43 16.35
N TYR A 237 17.67 -31.45 16.49
CA TYR A 237 18.71 -31.42 17.53
C TYR A 237 18.31 -30.64 18.79
N GLY A 238 17.23 -29.86 18.73
CA GLY A 238 16.78 -29.03 19.85
C GLY A 238 17.25 -27.59 19.83
N SER A 239 16.56 -26.78 20.62
CA SER A 239 16.84 -25.38 20.93
C SER A 239 16.20 -25.03 22.27
N GLU A 240 16.76 -24.04 22.96
CA GLU A 240 16.21 -23.52 24.21
C GLU A 240 15.82 -22.05 24.03
N PRO A 241 14.67 -21.77 23.38
CA PRO A 241 14.24 -20.40 23.12
C PRO A 241 13.93 -19.67 24.44
N VAL A 242 14.55 -18.50 24.63
CA VAL A 242 14.39 -17.67 25.81
C VAL A 242 13.11 -16.85 25.70
N SER A 243 12.03 -17.34 26.30
CA SER A 243 10.69 -16.76 26.20
C SER A 243 10.60 -15.28 26.56
N ILE A 244 11.32 -14.84 27.60
CA ILE A 244 11.28 -13.45 28.03
C ILE A 244 11.83 -12.50 26.96
N LEU A 245 12.89 -12.91 26.25
CA LEU A 245 13.46 -12.12 25.16
C LEU A 245 12.51 -12.11 23.96
N MET A 246 11.86 -13.22 23.64
CA MET A 246 10.83 -13.27 22.58
C MET A 246 9.71 -12.26 22.84
N ILE A 247 9.18 -12.23 24.07
CA ILE A 247 8.07 -11.34 24.42
C ILE A 247 8.52 -9.88 24.43
N LEU A 248 9.67 -9.56 25.02
CA LEU A 248 10.15 -8.19 25.12
C LEU A 248 10.52 -7.61 23.76
N ILE A 249 11.25 -8.39 22.95
CA ILE A 249 11.72 -7.94 21.65
C ILE A 249 10.59 -7.94 20.61
N GLY A 250 9.73 -8.98 20.60
CA GLY A 250 8.52 -8.96 19.78
C GLY A 250 7.58 -7.81 20.15
N GLY A 251 7.49 -7.47 21.45
CA GLY A 251 6.76 -6.29 21.92
C GLY A 251 7.36 -4.97 21.43
N LEU A 252 8.70 -4.86 21.42
CA LEU A 252 9.40 -3.70 20.86
C LEU A 252 9.16 -3.58 19.35
N ALA A 253 9.25 -4.68 18.61
CA ALA A 253 8.97 -4.74 17.18
C ALA A 253 7.52 -4.34 16.88
N LEU A 254 6.57 -4.86 17.66
CA LEU A 254 5.16 -4.49 17.55
C LEU A 254 4.95 -2.98 17.74
N ALA A 255 5.60 -2.38 18.74
CA ALA A 255 5.53 -0.93 18.96
C ALA A 255 6.15 -0.14 17.79
N ALA A 256 7.26 -0.62 17.22
CA ALA A 256 7.88 -0.03 16.04
C ALA A 256 6.92 -0.04 14.83
N ASN A 257 6.30 -1.18 14.52
CA ASN A 257 5.38 -1.30 13.39
C ASN A 257 4.07 -0.54 13.57
N ILE A 258 3.56 -0.46 14.81
CA ILE A 258 2.44 0.44 15.11
C ILE A 258 2.83 1.91 14.88
N SER A 259 4.06 2.30 15.23
CA SER A 259 4.57 3.65 14.97
C SER A 259 4.67 3.93 13.46
N CYS A 260 5.11 2.96 12.66
CA CYS A 260 5.09 3.03 11.20
C CYS A 260 3.67 3.25 10.66
N LEU A 261 2.68 2.46 11.13
CA LEU A 261 1.28 2.63 10.74
C LEU A 261 0.73 4.00 11.12
N TYR A 262 1.12 4.54 12.28
CA TYR A 262 0.72 5.87 12.72
C TYR A 262 1.30 6.97 11.82
N LEU A 263 2.59 6.89 11.47
CA LEU A 263 3.27 7.83 10.55
C LEU A 263 2.59 7.91 9.17
N MET A 264 2.03 6.80 8.70
CA MET A 264 1.41 6.69 7.38
C MET A 264 -0.09 7.05 7.37
N ARG A 265 -0.71 7.20 8.55
CA ARG A 265 -2.16 7.42 8.68
C ARG A 265 -2.64 8.68 7.96
N ASP A 266 -1.82 9.73 7.94
CA ASP A 266 -2.12 11.00 7.29
C ASP A 266 -1.80 11.02 5.77
N HIS A 267 -1.18 9.94 5.26
CA HIS A 267 -0.72 9.82 3.87
C HIS A 267 -1.40 8.66 3.11
N LYS A 268 -2.45 8.07 3.67
CA LYS A 268 -3.08 6.81 3.19
C LYS A 268 -3.64 6.89 1.75
N GLU A 269 -4.00 8.08 1.29
CA GLU A 269 -4.60 8.34 -0.03
C GLU A 269 -3.56 8.74 -1.10
N SER A 270 -2.26 8.76 -0.79
CA SER A 270 -1.23 9.42 -1.61
C SER A 270 -0.57 8.56 -2.71
N GLY A 271 -1.16 7.39 -3.04
CA GLY A 271 -0.76 6.54 -4.18
C GLY A 271 -0.63 5.04 -3.86
N ALA A 272 -0.48 4.22 -4.91
CA ALA A 272 -0.39 2.75 -4.80
C ALA A 272 0.77 2.26 -3.91
N HIS A 273 1.92 2.94 -3.95
CA HIS A 273 3.07 2.61 -3.11
C HIS A 273 2.78 2.77 -1.61
N MET A 274 1.94 3.73 -1.21
CA MET A 274 1.63 3.96 0.20
C MET A 274 0.56 2.99 0.73
N LYS A 275 -0.38 2.56 -0.13
CA LYS A 275 -1.28 1.44 0.19
C LYS A 275 -0.51 0.14 0.39
N ALA A 276 0.48 -0.15 -0.44
CA ALA A 276 1.34 -1.33 -0.30
C ALA A 276 2.12 -1.29 1.02
N SER A 277 2.80 -0.19 1.34
CA SER A 277 3.49 -0.01 2.63
C SER A 277 2.56 -0.23 3.83
N TYR A 278 1.32 0.25 3.78
CA TYR A 278 0.37 0.08 4.89
C TYR A 278 0.00 -1.40 5.11
N ILE A 279 -0.12 -2.17 4.02
CA ILE A 279 -0.38 -3.61 4.09
C ILE A 279 0.82 -4.35 4.68
N PHE A 280 2.05 -3.99 4.29
CA PHE A 280 3.28 -4.59 4.84
C PHE A 280 3.36 -4.36 6.35
N SER A 281 3.34 -3.11 6.83
CA SER A 281 3.36 -2.86 8.29
C SER A 281 2.18 -3.46 9.06
N ALA A 282 1.02 -3.66 8.43
CA ALA A 282 -0.10 -4.36 9.06
C ALA A 282 0.13 -5.88 9.17
N ASN A 283 0.83 -6.48 8.20
CA ASN A 283 1.25 -7.87 8.25
C ASN A 283 2.27 -8.08 9.38
N ASP A 284 3.23 -7.17 9.52
CA ASP A 284 4.27 -7.29 10.55
C ASP A 284 3.66 -7.24 11.96
N VAL A 285 2.61 -6.44 12.16
CA VAL A 285 1.85 -6.45 13.43
C VAL A 285 1.30 -7.85 13.76
N ILE A 286 0.82 -8.60 12.76
CA ILE A 286 0.31 -9.97 12.94
C ILE A 286 1.47 -10.93 13.22
N VAL A 287 2.58 -10.79 12.50
CA VAL A 287 3.79 -11.61 12.69
C VAL A 287 4.37 -11.43 14.08
N ASN A 288 4.59 -10.18 14.51
CA ASN A 288 5.12 -9.85 15.84
C ASN A 288 4.21 -10.38 16.95
N LEU A 289 2.89 -10.27 16.76
CA LEU A 289 1.93 -10.85 17.70
C LEU A 289 2.05 -12.38 17.77
N GLY A 290 2.27 -13.03 16.63
CA GLY A 290 2.57 -14.46 16.55
C GLY A 290 3.83 -14.83 17.34
N VAL A 291 4.90 -14.05 17.24
CA VAL A 291 6.16 -14.25 18.00
C VAL A 291 5.93 -14.07 19.50
N ILE A 292 5.19 -13.04 19.91
CA ILE A 292 4.84 -12.82 21.33
C ILE A 292 4.03 -13.99 21.87
N ILE A 293 3.00 -14.44 21.13
CA ILE A 293 2.18 -15.59 21.52
C ILE A 293 3.04 -16.85 21.62
N ALA A 294 3.95 -17.09 20.67
CA ALA A 294 4.89 -18.20 20.75
C ALA A 294 5.77 -18.09 22.01
N GLY A 295 6.31 -16.92 22.33
CA GLY A 295 7.09 -16.70 23.55
C GLY A 295 6.30 -17.03 24.83
N ILE A 296 5.04 -16.60 24.91
CA ILE A 296 4.15 -16.93 26.02
C ILE A 296 3.91 -18.44 26.10
N LEU A 297 3.65 -19.10 24.97
CA LEU A 297 3.44 -20.55 24.92
C LEU A 297 4.70 -21.32 25.31
N VAL A 298 5.88 -20.90 24.87
CA VAL A 298 7.17 -21.48 25.30
C VAL A 298 7.31 -21.33 26.82
N ALA A 299 6.99 -20.16 27.39
CA ALA A 299 7.07 -19.92 28.84
C ALA A 299 6.16 -20.86 29.65
N ILE A 300 4.93 -21.11 29.17
CA ILE A 300 3.95 -21.94 29.88
C ILE A 300 4.23 -23.43 29.68
N THR A 301 4.58 -23.84 28.46
CA THR A 301 4.74 -25.26 28.10
C THR A 301 6.13 -25.80 28.34
N GLY A 302 7.14 -24.93 28.49
CA GLY A 302 8.55 -25.31 28.48
C GLY A 302 9.02 -25.93 27.16
N SER A 303 8.20 -25.85 26.11
CA SER A 303 8.43 -26.51 24.83
C SER A 303 8.91 -25.50 23.78
N ARG A 304 9.88 -25.91 22.96
CA ARG A 304 10.42 -25.13 21.83
C ARG A 304 9.52 -25.11 20.59
N TYR A 305 8.55 -26.02 20.49
CA TYR A 305 7.74 -26.17 19.28
C TYR A 305 6.92 -24.93 18.89
N PRO A 306 6.36 -24.13 19.81
CA PRO A 306 5.65 -22.90 19.44
C PRO A 306 6.55 -21.90 18.69
N ASP A 307 7.78 -21.69 19.15
CA ASP A 307 8.78 -20.84 18.48
C ASP A 307 9.14 -21.38 17.09
N LEU A 308 9.40 -22.68 16.99
CA LEU A 308 9.78 -23.32 15.72
C LEU A 308 8.67 -23.29 14.67
N ILE A 309 7.42 -23.49 15.08
CA ILE A 309 6.25 -23.45 14.18
C ILE A 309 6.04 -22.04 13.66
N ILE A 310 6.04 -21.03 14.53
CA ILE A 310 5.90 -19.64 14.12
C ILE A 310 7.08 -19.22 13.24
N GLY A 311 8.32 -19.52 13.65
CA GLY A 311 9.51 -19.24 12.84
C GLY A 311 9.45 -19.89 11.46
N LEU A 312 9.00 -21.15 11.36
CA LEU A 312 8.81 -21.83 10.07
C LEU A 312 7.78 -21.10 9.19
N ILE A 313 6.64 -20.69 9.75
CA ILE A 313 5.61 -19.96 9.03
C ILE A 313 6.17 -18.66 8.46
N ILE A 314 6.85 -17.87 9.30
CA ILE A 314 7.42 -16.57 8.90
C ILE A 314 8.49 -16.75 7.82
N VAL A 315 9.42 -17.70 7.98
CA VAL A 315 10.44 -17.99 6.95
C VAL A 315 9.82 -18.36 5.60
N LEU A 316 8.73 -19.14 5.60
CA LEU A 316 8.02 -19.48 4.37
C LEU A 316 7.36 -18.25 3.71
N PHE A 317 6.83 -17.32 4.52
CA PHE A 317 6.35 -16.03 4.01
C PHE A 317 7.48 -15.22 3.36
N VAL A 318 8.62 -15.08 4.04
CA VAL A 318 9.80 -14.36 3.51
C VAL A 318 10.33 -14.99 2.22
N LEU A 319 10.39 -16.32 2.15
CA LEU A 319 10.81 -17.05 0.94
C LEU A 319 9.86 -16.79 -0.24
N ASN A 320 8.55 -16.76 0.02
CA ASN A 320 7.56 -16.44 -1.01
C ASN A 320 7.72 -14.98 -1.48
N GLY A 321 7.98 -14.05 -0.56
CA GLY A 321 8.31 -12.65 -0.87
C GLY A 321 9.53 -12.55 -1.79
N ALA A 322 10.64 -13.19 -1.41
CA ALA A 322 11.86 -13.21 -2.22
C ALA A 322 11.63 -13.81 -3.62
N ARG A 323 10.87 -14.91 -3.72
CA ARG A 323 10.49 -15.52 -5.00
C ARG A 323 9.72 -14.54 -5.89
N LYS A 324 8.75 -13.81 -5.34
CA LYS A 324 7.97 -12.82 -6.10
C LYS A 324 8.85 -11.68 -6.62
N ILE A 325 9.79 -11.21 -5.82
CA ILE A 325 10.77 -10.18 -6.24
C ILE A 325 11.62 -10.68 -7.41
N LEU A 326 12.09 -11.92 -7.35
CA LEU A 326 12.91 -12.53 -8.41
C LEU A 326 12.14 -12.86 -9.71
N GLN A 327 10.81 -12.83 -9.67
CA GLN A 327 9.96 -13.05 -10.83
C GLN A 327 9.70 -11.77 -11.63
N LEU A 328 10.11 -10.60 -11.12
CA LEU A 328 9.94 -9.32 -11.81
C LEU A 328 10.75 -9.30 -13.12
N LYS A 329 10.14 -8.86 -14.22
CA LYS A 329 10.77 -8.74 -15.54
C LYS A 329 10.47 -7.38 -16.13
N ASN A 330 11.40 -6.86 -16.93
CA ASN A 330 11.15 -5.69 -17.77
C ASN A 330 10.55 -6.20 -19.07
N GLU A 331 9.34 -5.77 -19.37
CA GLU A 331 8.72 -5.88 -20.69
C GLU A 331 8.94 -4.58 -21.46
#